data_AF-A0AA44F5V9-F1
#
_entry.id   AF-A0AA44F5V9-F1
#
_cell.length_a   1.000
_cell.length_b   1.000
_cell.length_c   1.000
_cell.angle_alpha   90.00
_cell.angle_beta   90.00
_cell.angle_gamma   90.00
#
_symmetry.space_group_name_H-M   'P 1'
#
loop_
_entity.id
_entity.type
_entity.pdbx_description
1 polymer ?
#
loop_
_entity_poly.entity_id
_entity_poly.type
_entity_poly.pdbx_seq_one_letter_code
_entity_poly.pdbx_strand_id
1 'polypeptide(L)' 'MARPKTDKQGSRLTVTLDADDYAEVCARANANDVSAAWIIRRALQEYLGKSRDIRMDHRTPPSRLRQPGQ' A
#
# COMPACT_ATOMS: atom_id res chain seq x y z
N MET A 1 -30.32 -8.69 10.49
CA MET A 1 -29.58 -8.26 9.29
C MET A 1 -28.10 -8.20 9.63
N ALA A 2 -27.27 -9.07 9.05
CA ALA A 2 -25.83 -9.11 9.33
C ALA A 2 -25.12 -7.99 8.54
N ARG A 3 -24.46 -7.07 9.25
CA ARG A 3 -23.62 -6.02 8.66
C ARG A 3 -22.43 -6.69 7.96
N PRO A 4 -22.21 -6.52 6.65
CA PRO A 4 -21.04 -7.08 5.99
C PRO A 4 -19.81 -6.46 6.64
N LYS A 5 -19.01 -7.28 7.32
CA LYS A 5 -17.67 -6.91 7.77
C LYS A 5 -16.87 -6.69 6.50
N THR A 6 -16.74 -5.43 6.06
CA THR A 6 -15.70 -5.07 5.12
C THR A 6 -14.39 -5.40 5.81
N ASP A 7 -13.89 -6.59 5.52
CA ASP A 7 -12.61 -7.09 5.95
C ASP A 7 -11.55 -6.23 5.28
N LYS A 8 -11.33 -5.03 5.84
CA LYS A 8 -10.11 -4.28 5.60
C LYS A 8 -9.04 -5.04 6.36
N GLN A 9 -8.58 -6.15 5.78
CA GLN A 9 -7.45 -6.91 6.28
C GLN A 9 -6.25 -5.97 6.21
N GLY A 10 -6.02 -5.23 7.29
CA GLY A 10 -4.86 -4.38 7.41
C GLY A 10 -3.64 -5.27 7.51
N SER A 11 -2.93 -5.47 6.40
CA SER A 11 -1.65 -6.16 6.42
C SER A 11 -0.70 -5.38 7.35
N ARG A 12 -0.25 -6.04 8.43
CA ARG A 12 0.75 -5.46 9.32
C ARG A 12 2.08 -5.42 8.57
N LEU A 13 2.61 -4.22 8.39
CA LEU A 13 3.94 -4.00 7.81
C LEU A 13 4.88 -3.57 8.92
N THR A 14 6.01 -4.26 9.05
CA THR A 14 7.13 -3.82 9.89
C THR A 14 8.24 -3.36 8.94
N VAL A 15 8.66 -2.11 9.09
CA VAL A 15 9.78 -1.55 8.32
C VAL A 15 10.84 -1.05 9.28
N THR A 16 12.09 -1.29 8.94
CA THR A 16 13.23 -0.68 9.62
C THR A 16 13.61 0.57 8.84
N LEU A 17 13.63 1.71 9.53
CA LEU A 17 14.06 2.99 8.96
C LEU A 17 15.38 3.38 9.61
N ASP A 18 16.16 4.21 8.92
CA ASP A 18 17.30 4.87 9.55
C ASP A 18 16.83 5.80 10.68
N ALA A 19 17.73 6.12 11.61
CA ALA A 19 17.43 7.02 12.71
C ALA A 19 17.01 8.42 12.21
N ASP A 20 17.60 8.90 11.12
CA ASP A 20 17.27 10.20 10.54
C ASP A 20 15.88 10.18 9.87
N ASP A 21 15.60 9.15 9.06
CA ASP A 21 14.29 8.94 8.45
C ASP A 21 13.17 8.80 9.50
N TYR A 22 13.42 8.05 10.57
CA TYR A 22 12.46 7.89 11.66
C TYR A 22 12.18 9.22 12.37
N ALA A 23 13.22 10.01 12.63
CA ALA A 23 13.08 11.34 13.23
C ALA A 23 12.27 12.27 12.32
N GLU A 24 12.51 12.26 11.01
CA GLU A 24 11.74 13.06 10.05
C GLU A 24 10.26 12.64 10.00
N VAL A 25 9.99 11.33 9.97
CA VAL A 25 8.62 10.79 10.01
C VAL A 25 7.91 11.20 11.30
N CYS A 26 8.60 11.14 12.44
CA CYS A 26 8.08 11.54 13.74
C CYS A 26 7.81 13.05 13.81
N ALA A 27 8.72 13.88 13.29
CA ALA A 27 8.54 15.32 13.23
C ALA A 27 7.33 15.71 12.35
N ARG A 28 7.16 15.06 11.19
CA ARG A 28 6.00 15.28 10.31
C ARG A 28 4.70 14.76 10.92
N ALA A 29 4.75 13.64 11.63
CA ALA A 29 3.62 13.11 12.39
C ALA A 29 3.15 14.12 13.45
N ASN A 30 4.09 14.66 14.24
CA ASN A 30 3.81 15.66 15.26
C ASN A 30 3.28 16.98 14.66
N ALA A 31 3.88 17.45 13.57
CA ALA A 31 3.47 18.71 12.92
C ALA A 31 2.06 18.65 12.30
N ASN A 32 1.58 17.47 11.92
CA ASN A 32 0.28 17.28 11.29
C ASN A 32 -0.78 16.67 12.22
N ASP A 33 -0.45 16.45 13.50
CA ASP A 33 -1.31 15.78 14.51
C ASP A 33 -1.80 14.39 14.05
N VAL A 34 -0.90 13.62 13.40
CA VAL A 34 -1.21 12.31 12.82
C VAL A 34 -0.18 11.27 13.27
N SER A 35 -0.56 10.00 13.26
CA SER A 35 0.37 8.92 13.59
C SER A 35 1.43 8.71 12.50
N ALA A 36 2.63 8.26 12.88
CA ALA A 36 3.68 7.86 11.94
C ALA A 36 3.18 6.87 10.87
N ALA A 37 2.30 5.93 11.24
CA ALA A 37 1.66 5.01 10.30
C ALA A 37 0.80 5.72 9.22
N TRP A 38 0.16 6.84 9.57
CA TRP A 38 -0.58 7.66 8.62
C TRP A 38 0.36 8.37 7.65
N ILE A 39 1.47 8.93 8.15
CA ILE A 39 2.53 9.53 7.31
C ILE A 39 3.07 8.51 6.31
N ILE A 40 3.41 7.30 6.76
CA ILE A 40 3.90 6.22 5.89
C ILE A 40 2.85 5.85 4.84
N ARG A 41 1.57 5.72 5.21
CA ARG A 41 0.49 5.46 4.25
C ARG A 41 0.34 6.59 3.24
N ARG A 42 0.45 7.85 3.67
CA ARG A 42 0.39 9.01 2.78
C ARG A 42 1.57 9.05 1.82
N ALA A 43 2.79 8.84 2.32
CA ALA A 43 4.00 8.77 1.51
C ALA A 43 3.89 7.64 0.48
N LEU A 44 3.38 6.47 0.87
CA LEU A 44 3.13 5.35 -0.03
C LEU A 44 2.07 5.69 -1.09
N GLN A 45 0.97 6.34 -0.71
CA GLN A 45 -0.06 6.78 -1.66
C GLN A 45 0.46 7.82 -2.65
N GLU A 46 1.29 8.77 -2.20
CA GLU A 46 1.93 9.75 -3.07
C GLU A 46 2.94 9.08 -4.00
N TYR A 47 3.75 8.15 -3.50
CA TYR A 47 4.73 7.41 -4.30
C TYR A 47 4.06 6.50 -5.34
N LEU A 48 3.06 5.71 -4.94
CA LEU A 48 2.28 4.86 -5.83
C LEU A 48 1.38 5.66 -6.76
N GLY A 49 0.82 6.78 -6.30
CA GLY A 49 0.01 7.70 -7.10
C GLY A 49 0.82 8.35 -8.22
N LYS A 50 2.05 8.78 -7.92
CA LYS A 50 3.04 9.23 -8.92
C LYS A 50 3.47 8.10 -9.84
N SER A 51 3.55 6.87 -9.33
CA SER A 51 3.88 5.68 -10.13
C SER A 51 2.72 5.17 -11.00
N ARG A 52 1.47 5.58 -10.71
CA ARG A 52 0.29 5.18 -11.49
C ARG A 52 0.22 5.88 -12.85
N ASP A 53 1.01 6.94 -13.02
CA ASP A 53 1.30 7.52 -14.33
C ASP A 53 2.33 6.69 -15.12
N ILE A 54 3.18 5.92 -14.43
CA ILE A 54 4.33 5.20 -15.01
C ILE A 54 4.02 3.72 -15.31
N ARG A 55 2.88 3.16 -14.86
CA ARG A 55 2.56 1.74 -15.06
C ARG A 55 1.19 1.53 -15.67
N MET A 56 1.14 1.81 -16.96
CA MET A 56 0.46 0.95 -17.92
C MET A 56 0.67 -0.52 -17.61
N ASP A 57 -0.44 -1.26 -17.66
CA ASP A 57 -0.55 -2.61 -18.20
C ASP A 57 0.65 -3.53 -17.97
N HIS A 58 0.64 -4.24 -16.84
CA HIS A 58 1.32 -5.53 -16.76
C HIS A 58 0.29 -6.55 -16.34
N ARG A 59 -0.46 -6.97 -17.35
CA ARG A 59 -0.70 -8.37 -17.63
C ARG A 59 -1.36 -9.11 -16.46
N THR A 60 -2.69 -9.05 -16.49
CA THR A 60 -3.51 -10.27 -16.52
C THR A 60 -2.65 -11.42 -17.05
N PRO A 61 -2.38 -12.49 -16.27
CA PRO A 61 -1.75 -13.66 -16.86
C PRO A 61 -2.66 -14.08 -18.03
N PRO A 62 -2.12 -14.32 -19.24
CA PRO A 62 -2.95 -14.87 -20.29
C PRO A 62 -3.48 -16.18 -19.73
N SER A 63 -4.79 -16.25 -19.49
CA SER A 63 -5.52 -17.48 -19.24
C SER A 63 -5.07 -18.43 -20.34
N ARG A 64 -4.17 -19.34 -19.98
CA ARG A 64 -3.51 -20.21 -20.93
C ARG A 64 -4.61 -21.07 -21.52
N LEU A 65 -4.94 -20.75 -22.76
CA LEU A 65 -5.92 -21.43 -23.58
C LEU A 65 -5.57 -22.92 -23.62
N ARG A 66 -6.58 -23.75 -23.36
CA ARG A 66 -6.73 -25.15 -23.82
C ARG A 66 -5.74 -26.18 -23.25
N GLN A 67 -6.16 -27.41 -22.92
CA GLN A 67 -6.90 -28.32 -23.78
C GLN A 67 -7.81 -29.32 -23.05
N PRO A 68 -8.83 -29.83 -23.76
CA PRO A 68 -9.75 -30.88 -23.32
C PRO A 68 -9.06 -32.26 -23.40
N GLY A 69 -9.54 -33.24 -22.63
CA GLY A 69 -9.06 -34.61 -22.81
C GLY A 69 -9.66 -35.60 -21.81
N GLN A 70 -10.65 -36.34 -22.33
CA GLN A 70 -11.03 -37.71 -22.00
C GLN A 70 -11.81 -37.97 -20.70
#